data_AF-A0AAD7GKK3-F1
#
_entry.id   AF-A0AAD7GKK3-F1
#
_cell.length_a   1.000
_cell.length_b   1.000
_cell.length_c   1.000
_cell.angle_alpha   90.00
_cell.angle_beta   90.00
_cell.angle_gamma   90.00
#
_symmetry.space_group_name_H-M   'P 1'
#
loop_
_entity.id
_entity.type
_entity.pdbx_description
1 polymer ?
#
loop_
_entity_poly.entity_id
_entity_poly.type
_entity_poly.pdbx_seq_one_letter_code
_entity_poly.pdbx_strand_id
1 'polypeptide(L)'
;MKEYKDALEMMTQWRYCIALDELGRLVVQRLLEMMKLGANGVAAGKDWEGPPYPRPCYLTCFIGVTWAEVANLASVAEFDLLKDTRTDIRTLPWAEPVRREAMLLYFGIKRAEEEIQCLNVEITRLLTFMIDDHVNYFKAITACISAPTNSLGLAHELSTQWRYRANINAGVVERLVKVSKVVGFTGSLFPGKREGREPGYNDNVPFPPWAATTLGLTQVVIEHEEGNDAEDTKQELHDVNSDLLEEVMSSLQLS
;
A
#
# COMPACT_ATOMS: atom_id res chain seq x y z
N MET A 1 8.41 -15.47 -23.30
CA MET A 1 8.56 -14.54 -24.45
C MET A 1 7.27 -13.81 -24.86
N LYS A 2 6.08 -14.30 -24.50
CA LYS A 2 4.79 -13.63 -24.80
C LYS A 2 4.54 -12.42 -23.87
N GLU A 3 4.79 -12.59 -22.57
CA GLU A 3 4.69 -11.54 -21.54
C GLU A 3 5.56 -10.31 -21.82
N TYR A 4 6.75 -10.48 -22.42
CA TYR A 4 7.61 -9.36 -22.81
C TYR A 4 7.01 -8.53 -23.96
N LYS A 5 6.30 -9.18 -24.89
CA LYS A 5 5.63 -8.48 -26.00
C LYS A 5 4.38 -7.74 -25.50
N ASP A 6 3.63 -8.35 -24.60
CA ASP A 6 2.46 -7.74 -23.96
C ASP A 6 2.85 -6.53 -23.10
N ALA A 7 3.96 -6.62 -22.36
CA ALA A 7 4.52 -5.49 -21.61
C ALA A 7 4.98 -4.34 -22.52
N LEU A 8 5.55 -4.66 -23.69
CA LEU A 8 5.99 -3.65 -24.65
C LEU A 8 4.80 -2.92 -25.30
N GLU A 9 3.73 -3.66 -25.61
CA GLU A 9 2.48 -3.10 -26.14
C GLU A 9 1.79 -2.20 -25.09
N MET A 10 1.74 -2.64 -23.84
CA MET A 10 1.23 -1.86 -22.72
C MET A 10 2.06 -0.58 -22.47
N MET A 11 3.39 -0.66 -22.60
CA MET A 11 4.29 0.50 -22.50
C MET A 11 4.08 1.51 -23.64
N THR A 12 3.79 1.04 -24.85
CA THR A 12 3.45 1.94 -25.98
C THR A 12 2.10 2.62 -25.80
N GLN A 13 1.10 1.91 -25.26
CA GLN A 13 -0.20 2.48 -24.91
C GLN A 13 -0.08 3.50 -23.78
N TRP A 14 0.75 3.23 -22.77
CA TRP A 14 0.97 4.16 -21.66
C TRP A 14 1.58 5.50 -22.11
N ARG A 15 2.55 5.47 -23.03
CA ARG A 15 3.14 6.68 -23.61
C ARG A 15 2.12 7.49 -24.42
N TYR A 16 1.19 6.82 -25.10
CA TYR A 16 0.10 7.47 -25.82
C TYR A 16 -0.90 8.14 -24.86
N CYS A 17 -1.26 7.47 -23.77
CA CYS A 17 -2.12 8.05 -22.72
C CYS A 17 -1.49 9.29 -22.08
N ILE A 18 -0.19 9.25 -21.76
CA ILE A 18 0.52 10.42 -21.22
C ILE A 18 0.54 11.57 -22.22
N ALA A 19 0.80 11.28 -23.50
CA ALA A 19 0.80 12.31 -24.54
C ALA A 19 -0.59 12.95 -24.73
N LEU A 20 -1.67 12.17 -24.58
CA LEU A 20 -3.04 12.68 -24.59
C LEU A 20 -3.35 13.54 -23.37
N ASP A 21 -2.93 13.14 -22.17
CA ASP A 21 -3.10 13.94 -20.94
C ASP A 21 -2.35 15.27 -21.03
N GLU A 22 -1.12 15.24 -21.56
CA GLU A 22 -0.30 16.43 -21.71
C GLU A 22 -0.88 17.38 -22.78
N LEU A 23 -1.42 16.83 -23.88
CA LEU A 23 -2.16 17.61 -24.87
C LEU A 23 -3.43 18.22 -24.25
N GLY A 24 -4.17 17.46 -23.45
CA GLY A 24 -5.34 17.93 -22.72
C GLY A 24 -5.00 19.10 -21.80
N ARG A 25 -3.91 18.99 -21.04
CA ARG A 25 -3.40 20.06 -20.17
C ARG A 25 -3.04 21.32 -20.96
N LEU A 26 -2.36 21.17 -22.10
CA LEU A 26 -1.98 22.28 -22.96
C LEU A 26 -3.19 22.97 -23.60
N VAL A 27 -4.22 22.22 -24.01
CA VAL A 27 -5.47 22.76 -24.55
C VAL A 27 -6.22 23.55 -23.46
N VAL A 28 -6.34 23.00 -22.25
CA VAL A 28 -6.98 23.71 -21.12
C VAL A 28 -6.20 24.97 -20.77
N GLN A 29 -4.86 24.89 -20.70
CA GLN A 29 -4.01 26.05 -20.46
C GLN A 29 -4.20 27.12 -21.56
N ARG A 30 -4.26 26.72 -22.84
CA ARG A 30 -4.42 27.66 -23.95
C ARG A 30 -5.80 28.30 -23.99
N LEU A 31 -6.85 27.54 -23.66
CA LEU A 31 -8.20 28.07 -23.47
C LEU A 31 -8.24 29.09 -22.33
N LEU A 32 -7.52 28.84 -21.24
CA LEU A 32 -7.41 29.74 -20.09
C LEU A 32 -6.63 31.02 -20.42
N GLU A 33 -5.55 30.91 -21.20
CA GLU A 33 -4.80 32.05 -21.74
C GLU A 33 -5.66 32.89 -22.69
N MET A 34 -6.38 32.27 -23.63
CA MET A 34 -7.27 32.97 -24.55
C MET A 34 -8.43 33.66 -23.84
N MET A 35 -8.97 33.03 -22.79
CA MET A 35 -10.03 33.61 -21.97
C MET A 35 -9.53 34.81 -21.15
N LYS A 36 -8.31 34.74 -20.59
CA LYS A 36 -7.65 35.90 -19.94
C LYS A 36 -7.44 37.06 -20.91
N LEU A 37 -7.09 36.78 -22.16
CA LEU A 37 -6.94 37.80 -23.21
C LEU A 37 -8.28 38.40 -23.66
N GLY A 38 -9.36 37.62 -23.64
CA GLY A 38 -10.71 38.12 -23.91
C GLY A 38 -11.34 38.91 -22.75
N ALA A 39 -11.01 38.56 -21.50
CA ALA A 39 -11.49 39.22 -20.29
C ALA A 39 -10.76 40.55 -20.00
N ASN A 40 -9.50 40.68 -20.42
CA ASN A 40 -8.75 41.93 -20.39
C ASN A 40 -9.11 42.76 -21.64
N GLY A 41 -10.29 43.38 -21.59
CA GLY A 41 -10.94 44.14 -22.65
C GLY A 41 -10.09 44.54 -23.86
N VAL A 42 -10.50 44.07 -25.04
CA VAL A 42 -10.33 44.87 -26.25
C VAL A 42 -11.11 46.15 -25.99
N ALA A 43 -10.40 47.20 -25.58
CA ALA A 43 -10.87 48.56 -25.67
C ALA A 43 -11.35 48.73 -27.11
N ALA A 44 -12.67 48.75 -27.29
CA ALA A 44 -13.27 49.13 -28.54
C ALA A 44 -12.79 50.54 -28.82
N GLY A 45 -11.76 50.66 -29.66
CA GLY A 45 -11.36 51.90 -30.26
C GLY A 45 -12.57 52.44 -31.02
N LYS A 46 -13.31 53.34 -30.39
CA LYS A 46 -14.09 54.35 -31.08
C LYS A 46 -13.04 55.14 -31.85
N ASP A 47 -12.83 54.81 -33.13
CA ASP A 47 -12.17 55.59 -34.18
C ASP A 47 -11.86 54.63 -35.35
N TRP A 48 -12.89 54.15 -36.04
CA TRP A 48 -12.73 53.48 -37.33
C TRP A 48 -13.86 53.92 -38.27
N GLU A 49 -13.64 55.04 -38.95
CA GLU A 49 -14.40 55.43 -40.15
C GLU A 49 -13.77 54.74 -41.37
N GLY A 50 -14.19 53.49 -41.61
CA GLY A 50 -13.80 52.72 -42.79
C GLY A 50 -15.03 52.03 -43.42
N PRO A 51 -15.02 51.76 -44.74
CA PRO A 51 -16.21 51.53 -45.54
C PRO A 51 -16.96 50.23 -45.19
N PRO A 52 -18.27 50.15 -45.52
CA PRO A 52 -19.14 49.06 -45.10
C PRO A 52 -18.92 47.86 -46.00
N TYR A 53 -18.14 46.88 -45.53
CA TYR A 53 -18.25 45.52 -46.06
C TYR A 53 -18.88 44.63 -44.99
N PRO A 54 -19.91 43.83 -45.32
CA PRO A 54 -20.46 42.87 -44.39
C PRO A 54 -19.40 41.79 -44.16
N ARG A 55 -18.82 41.75 -42.96
CA ARG A 55 -17.98 40.63 -42.56
C ARG A 55 -18.86 39.37 -42.46
N PRO A 56 -18.47 38.24 -43.06
CA PRO A 56 -19.13 36.98 -42.78
C PRO A 56 -18.94 36.62 -41.31
N CYS A 57 -20.04 36.56 -40.57
CA CYS A 57 -20.07 36.08 -39.19
C CYS A 57 -19.77 34.57 -39.15
N TYR A 58 -18.50 34.17 -39.21
CA TYR A 58 -18.10 32.78 -39.00
C TYR A 58 -17.14 32.58 -37.83
N LEU A 59 -16.96 33.57 -36.94
CA LEU A 59 -16.03 33.40 -35.81
C LEU A 59 -16.37 34.19 -34.54
N THR A 60 -17.66 34.43 -34.28
CA THR A 60 -18.10 34.85 -32.94
C THR A 60 -19.25 33.97 -32.47
N CYS A 61 -19.06 32.65 -32.54
CA CYS A 61 -19.67 31.81 -31.52
C CYS A 61 -18.77 31.92 -30.29
N PHE A 62 -18.87 33.06 -29.60
CA PHE A 62 -18.29 33.19 -28.27
C PHE A 62 -19.12 32.26 -27.40
N ILE A 63 -18.65 31.03 -27.19
CA ILE A 63 -19.31 30.11 -26.28
C ILE A 63 -19.18 30.78 -24.91
N GLY A 64 -20.27 31.37 -24.44
CA GLY A 64 -20.36 32.07 -23.16
C GLY A 64 -20.34 31.10 -22.00
N VAL A 65 -19.31 30.26 -21.92
CA VAL A 65 -19.12 29.33 -20.81
C VAL A 65 -18.48 30.11 -19.68
N THR A 66 -19.21 30.24 -18.58
CA THR A 66 -18.68 30.80 -17.34
C THR A 66 -17.59 29.90 -16.76
N TRP A 67 -16.67 30.46 -15.97
CA TRP A 67 -15.62 29.66 -15.32
C TRP A 67 -16.18 28.49 -14.48
N ALA A 68 -17.32 28.71 -13.81
CA ALA A 68 -18.01 27.68 -13.05
C ALA A 68 -18.47 26.51 -13.93
N GLU A 69 -18.95 26.79 -15.15
CA GLU A 69 -19.35 25.76 -16.11
C GLU A 69 -18.13 25.01 -16.67
N VAL A 70 -17.01 25.69 -16.93
CA VAL A 70 -15.77 25.03 -17.38
C VAL A 70 -15.22 24.11 -16.29
N ALA A 71 -15.16 24.58 -15.04
CA ALA A 71 -14.70 23.77 -13.91
C ALA A 71 -15.62 22.55 -13.66
N ASN A 72 -16.94 22.74 -13.77
CA ASN A 72 -17.91 21.64 -13.67
C ASN A 72 -17.73 20.62 -14.81
N LEU A 73 -17.57 21.06 -16.06
CA LEU A 73 -17.37 20.17 -17.21
C LEU A 73 -16.04 19.41 -17.13
N ALA A 74 -14.96 20.06 -16.67
CA ALA A 74 -13.67 19.41 -16.45
C ALA A 74 -13.78 18.32 -15.37
N SER A 75 -14.51 18.56 -14.27
CA SER A 75 -14.75 17.55 -13.23
C SER A 75 -15.56 16.35 -13.72
N VAL A 76 -16.47 16.55 -14.67
CA VAL A 76 -17.27 15.47 -15.28
C VAL A 76 -16.44 14.69 -16.31
N ALA A 77 -15.53 15.38 -17.01
CA ALA A 77 -14.64 14.78 -18.00
C ALA A 77 -13.54 13.89 -17.40
N GLU A 78 -13.25 14.02 -16.10
CA GLU A 78 -12.30 13.18 -15.34
C GLU A 78 -12.74 11.70 -15.24
N PHE A 79 -13.99 11.39 -15.59
CA PHE A 79 -14.52 10.03 -15.65
C PHE A 79 -14.63 9.57 -17.09
N ASP A 80 -13.51 9.13 -17.67
CA ASP A 80 -13.45 8.56 -19.03
C ASP A 80 -14.47 7.43 -19.25
N LEU A 81 -14.79 6.69 -18.18
CA LEU A 81 -15.78 5.60 -18.17
C LEU A 81 -17.20 6.04 -18.60
N LEU A 82 -17.52 7.34 -18.48
CA LEU A 82 -18.86 7.87 -18.72
C LEU A 82 -19.04 8.44 -20.14
N LYS A 83 -17.96 8.59 -20.91
CA LYS A 83 -17.99 9.14 -22.28
C LYS A 83 -18.80 8.29 -23.26
N ASP A 84 -18.93 6.98 -23.01
CA ASP A 84 -19.65 6.04 -23.87
C ASP A 84 -21.14 5.84 -23.49
N THR A 85 -21.60 6.47 -22.41
CA THR A 85 -23.02 6.40 -22.04
C THR A 85 -23.81 7.39 -22.90
N ARG A 86 -24.70 6.89 -23.76
CA ARG A 86 -25.55 7.71 -24.66
C ARG A 86 -26.61 8.56 -23.94
N THR A 87 -26.51 8.71 -22.62
CA THR A 87 -27.48 9.42 -21.77
C THR A 87 -26.83 10.69 -21.26
N ASP A 88 -27.53 11.82 -21.33
CA ASP A 88 -27.02 13.08 -20.75
C ASP A 88 -27.04 13.02 -19.22
N ILE A 89 -25.93 12.53 -18.66
CA ILE A 89 -25.74 12.36 -17.23
C ILE A 89 -25.73 13.68 -16.45
N ARG A 90 -25.52 14.83 -17.12
CA ARG A 90 -25.46 16.15 -16.45
C ARG A 90 -26.80 16.55 -15.86
N THR A 91 -27.89 16.00 -16.39
CA THR A 91 -29.25 16.22 -15.89
C THR A 91 -29.57 15.37 -14.66
N LEU A 92 -28.73 14.39 -14.34
CA LEU A 92 -28.99 13.47 -13.23
C LEU A 92 -28.63 14.13 -11.90
N PRO A 93 -29.41 13.87 -10.83
CA PRO A 93 -29.17 14.47 -9.51
C PRO A 93 -27.76 14.22 -8.95
N TRP A 94 -27.13 13.09 -9.24
CA TRP A 94 -25.77 12.80 -8.75
C TRP A 94 -24.65 13.53 -9.52
N ALA A 95 -24.97 14.17 -10.66
CA ALA A 95 -24.02 14.95 -11.44
C ALA A 95 -23.86 16.39 -10.93
N GLU A 96 -24.71 16.85 -10.01
CA GLU A 96 -24.54 18.11 -9.31
C GLU A 96 -23.27 18.03 -8.43
N PRO A 97 -22.35 19.01 -8.49
CA PRO A 97 -21.05 18.93 -7.82
C PRO A 97 -21.17 18.76 -6.31
N VAL A 98 -22.11 19.47 -5.67
CA VAL A 98 -22.36 19.39 -4.23
C VAL A 98 -22.85 17.99 -3.82
N ARG A 99 -23.74 17.40 -4.62
CA ARG A 99 -24.27 16.05 -4.35
C ARG A 99 -23.21 14.98 -4.58
N ARG A 100 -22.33 15.16 -5.57
CA ARG A 100 -21.19 14.27 -5.80
C ARG A 100 -20.19 14.33 -4.65
N GLU A 101 -19.85 15.52 -4.18
CA GLU A 101 -18.96 15.70 -3.02
C GLU A 101 -19.55 15.03 -1.77
N ALA A 102 -20.84 15.24 -1.50
CA ALA A 102 -21.53 14.54 -0.42
C ALA A 102 -21.52 13.01 -0.59
N MET A 103 -21.69 12.52 -1.83
CA MET A 103 -21.64 11.09 -2.16
C MET A 103 -20.23 10.50 -1.97
N LEU A 104 -19.18 11.22 -2.38
CA LEU A 104 -17.78 10.81 -2.16
C LEU A 104 -17.46 10.72 -0.66
N LEU A 105 -17.89 11.71 0.13
CA LEU A 105 -17.74 11.67 1.58
C LEU A 105 -18.49 10.48 2.20
N TYR A 106 -19.74 10.26 1.79
CA TYR A 106 -20.56 9.13 2.25
C TYR A 106 -19.89 7.78 1.94
N PHE A 107 -19.45 7.57 0.70
CA PHE A 107 -18.77 6.33 0.32
C PHE A 107 -17.38 6.21 0.93
N GLY A 108 -16.69 7.32 1.16
CA GLY A 108 -15.43 7.35 1.91
C GLY A 108 -15.61 6.85 3.34
N ILE A 109 -16.66 7.31 4.03
CA ILE A 109 -17.01 6.82 5.38
C ILE A 109 -17.36 5.33 5.33
N LYS A 110 -18.21 4.91 4.40
CA LYS A 110 -18.58 3.49 4.24
C LYS A 110 -17.35 2.61 3.96
N ARG A 111 -16.44 3.08 3.12
CA ARG A 111 -15.19 2.37 2.80
C ARG A 111 -14.27 2.31 4.01
N ALA A 112 -14.16 3.39 4.79
CA ALA A 112 -13.36 3.40 6.01
C ALA A 112 -13.90 2.41 7.05
N GLU A 113 -15.22 2.29 7.20
CA GLU A 113 -15.85 1.29 8.08
C GLU A 113 -15.47 -0.15 7.69
N GLU A 114 -15.50 -0.47 6.39
CA GLU A 114 -15.09 -1.77 5.87
C GLU A 114 -13.58 -1.99 6.02
N GLU A 115 -12.78 -0.97 5.72
CA GLU A 115 -11.32 -1.04 5.77
C GLU A 115 -10.82 -1.31 7.19
N ILE A 116 -11.47 -0.76 8.22
CA ILE A 116 -11.15 -1.09 9.62
C ILE A 116 -11.29 -2.60 9.87
N GLN A 117 -12.34 -3.22 9.34
CA GLN A 117 -12.56 -4.66 9.51
C GLN A 117 -11.50 -5.47 8.75
N CYS A 118 -11.16 -5.06 7.52
CA CYS A 118 -10.09 -5.68 6.73
C CYS A 118 -8.73 -5.57 7.43
N LEU A 119 -8.40 -4.38 7.94
CA LEU A 119 -7.14 -4.13 8.64
C LEU A 119 -6.99 -4.96 9.90
N ASN A 120 -8.06 -5.23 10.65
CA ASN A 120 -7.99 -6.13 11.81
C ASN A 120 -7.51 -7.54 11.44
N VAL A 121 -7.97 -8.05 10.29
CA VAL A 121 -7.51 -9.33 9.74
C VAL A 121 -6.09 -9.22 9.22
N GLU A 122 -5.77 -8.13 8.53
CA GLU A 122 -4.44 -7.92 7.95
C GLU A 122 -3.35 -7.74 9.01
N ILE A 123 -3.62 -7.05 10.11
CA ILE A 123 -2.69 -6.92 11.25
C ILE A 123 -2.31 -8.30 11.79
N THR A 124 -3.31 -9.17 11.98
CA THR A 124 -3.10 -10.55 12.44
C THR A 124 -2.26 -11.34 11.44
N ARG A 125 -2.56 -11.22 10.14
CA ARG A 125 -1.80 -11.89 9.06
C ARG A 125 -0.37 -11.37 8.96
N LEU A 126 -0.16 -10.07 9.11
CA LEU A 126 1.15 -9.44 9.09
C LEU A 126 2.01 -9.94 10.25
N LEU A 127 1.47 -9.97 11.47
CA LEU A 127 2.17 -10.52 12.63
C LEU A 127 2.53 -11.99 12.43
N THR A 128 1.59 -12.78 11.90
CA THR A 128 1.84 -14.20 11.57
C THR A 128 2.97 -14.32 10.55
N PHE A 129 2.93 -13.53 9.47
CA PHE A 129 3.97 -13.50 8.44
C PHE A 129 5.34 -13.14 9.02
N MET A 130 5.43 -12.14 9.90
CA MET A 130 6.70 -11.69 10.50
C MET A 130 7.33 -12.76 11.39
N ILE A 131 6.52 -13.49 12.17
CA ILE A 131 7.00 -14.61 13.01
C ILE A 131 7.43 -15.78 12.12
N ASP A 132 6.61 -16.13 11.15
CA ASP A 132 6.89 -17.21 10.20
C ASP A 132 8.18 -16.94 9.38
N ASP A 133 8.38 -15.70 8.94
CA ASP A 133 9.60 -15.25 8.24
C ASP A 133 10.82 -15.40 9.17
N HIS A 134 10.70 -15.00 10.43
CA HIS A 134 11.75 -15.18 11.44
C HIS A 134 12.13 -16.65 11.61
N VAL A 135 11.15 -17.55 11.76
CA VAL A 135 11.37 -18.99 11.88
C VAL A 135 12.07 -19.55 10.64
N ASN A 136 11.64 -19.12 9.45
CA ASN A 136 12.23 -19.58 8.19
C ASN A 136 13.71 -19.17 8.08
N TYR A 137 14.06 -17.93 8.42
CA TYR A 137 15.46 -17.48 8.43
C TYR A 137 16.30 -18.24 9.46
N PHE A 138 15.78 -18.40 10.68
CA PHE A 138 16.49 -19.14 11.73
C PHE A 138 16.83 -20.56 11.27
N LYS A 139 15.84 -21.29 10.74
CA LYS A 139 16.03 -22.66 10.23
C LYS A 139 16.95 -22.71 9.01
N ALA A 140 16.88 -21.74 8.11
CA ALA A 140 17.74 -21.69 6.94
C ALA A 140 19.21 -21.46 7.35
N ILE A 141 19.46 -20.57 8.31
CA ILE A 141 20.80 -20.29 8.84
C ILE A 141 21.36 -21.52 9.54
N THR A 142 20.60 -22.15 10.44
CA THR A 142 21.05 -23.36 11.16
C THR A 142 21.32 -24.52 10.20
N ALA A 143 20.50 -24.68 9.15
CA ALA A 143 20.72 -25.66 8.10
C ALA A 143 22.01 -25.39 7.30
N CYS A 144 22.30 -24.12 6.96
CA CYS A 144 23.52 -23.76 6.24
C CYS A 144 24.79 -24.05 7.05
N ILE A 145 24.75 -23.81 8.36
CA ILE A 145 25.87 -24.05 9.29
C ILE A 145 26.07 -25.55 9.52
N SER A 146 24.97 -26.30 9.66
CA SER A 146 25.01 -27.75 9.94
C SER A 146 25.28 -28.59 8.69
N ALA A 147 25.20 -28.01 7.50
CA ALA A 147 25.39 -28.74 6.25
C ALA A 147 26.86 -29.19 6.05
N PRO A 148 27.11 -30.39 5.48
CA PRO A 148 28.46 -30.90 5.24
C PRO A 148 29.31 -30.01 4.32
N THR A 149 28.67 -29.28 3.41
CA THR A 149 29.29 -28.32 2.49
C THR A 149 29.60 -26.97 3.15
N ASN A 150 29.14 -26.74 4.39
CA ASN A 150 29.33 -25.53 5.22
C ASN A 150 29.40 -24.23 4.41
N SER A 151 28.26 -23.81 3.85
CA SER A 151 28.15 -22.59 3.05
C SER A 151 28.08 -21.35 3.96
N LEU A 152 29.20 -21.02 4.59
CA LEU A 152 29.31 -19.91 5.55
C LEU A 152 28.93 -18.55 4.92
N GLY A 153 29.27 -18.33 3.65
CA GLY A 153 28.92 -17.09 2.94
C GLY A 153 27.41 -16.89 2.79
N LEU A 154 26.67 -17.96 2.52
CA LEU A 154 25.20 -17.90 2.45
C LEU A 154 24.60 -17.67 3.84
N ALA A 155 25.12 -18.35 4.87
CA ALA A 155 24.68 -18.14 6.25
C ALA A 155 24.90 -16.69 6.71
N HIS A 156 26.02 -16.07 6.33
CA HIS A 156 26.31 -14.67 6.62
C HIS A 156 25.33 -13.69 5.96
N GLU A 157 25.04 -13.87 4.66
CA GLU A 157 24.07 -13.03 3.94
C GLU A 157 22.66 -13.18 4.51
N LEU A 158 22.23 -14.42 4.77
CA LEU A 158 20.95 -14.69 5.41
C LEU A 158 20.85 -14.04 6.79
N SER A 159 21.92 -14.12 7.59
CA SER A 159 21.98 -13.48 8.91
C SER A 159 21.89 -11.96 8.82
N THR A 160 22.54 -11.35 7.83
CA THR A 160 22.47 -9.91 7.59
C THR A 160 21.06 -9.47 7.20
N GLN A 161 20.43 -10.19 6.26
CA GLN A 161 19.06 -9.92 5.85
C GLN A 161 18.06 -10.14 7.00
N TRP A 162 18.27 -11.18 7.81
CA TRP A 162 17.44 -11.50 8.97
C TRP A 162 17.47 -10.38 10.01
N ARG A 163 18.66 -9.86 10.36
CA ARG A 163 18.81 -8.71 11.27
C ARG A 163 18.12 -7.46 10.73
N TYR A 164 18.30 -7.17 9.44
CA TYR A 164 17.64 -6.03 8.79
C TYR A 164 16.11 -6.11 8.88
N ARG A 165 15.54 -7.29 8.56
CA ARG A 165 14.11 -7.54 8.67
C ARG A 165 13.63 -7.46 10.13
N ALA A 166 14.39 -7.99 11.09
CA ALA A 166 14.06 -7.90 12.50
C ALA A 166 13.94 -6.44 12.97
N ASN A 167 14.83 -5.56 12.52
CA ASN A 167 14.79 -4.13 12.84
C ASN A 167 13.56 -3.42 12.24
N ILE A 168 13.23 -3.70 10.97
CA ILE A 168 12.01 -3.18 10.34
C ILE A 168 10.79 -3.67 11.11
N ASN A 169 10.75 -4.98 11.40
CA ASN A 169 9.65 -5.62 12.07
C ASN A 169 9.42 -5.02 13.46
N ALA A 170 10.47 -4.72 14.21
CA ALA A 170 10.36 -4.02 15.48
C ALA A 170 9.67 -2.65 15.34
N GLY A 171 10.05 -1.86 14.33
CA GLY A 171 9.41 -0.56 14.06
C GLY A 171 7.95 -0.68 13.60
N VAL A 172 7.62 -1.72 12.83
CA VAL A 172 6.23 -2.04 12.44
C VAL A 172 5.39 -2.37 13.67
N VAL A 173 5.88 -3.26 14.54
CA VAL A 173 5.13 -3.65 15.75
C VAL A 173 4.94 -2.49 16.71
N GLU A 174 5.94 -1.62 16.88
CA GLU A 174 5.78 -0.42 17.69
C GLU A 174 4.63 0.48 17.19
N ARG A 175 4.50 0.61 15.86
CA ARG A 175 3.36 1.34 15.25
C ARG A 175 2.04 0.62 15.47
N LEU A 176 2.00 -0.71 15.36
CA LEU A 176 0.79 -1.50 15.63
C LEU A 176 0.33 -1.34 17.09
N VAL A 177 1.27 -1.30 18.05
CA VAL A 177 0.97 -1.03 19.47
C VAL A 177 0.46 0.41 19.68
N LYS A 178 0.89 1.38 18.88
CA LYS A 178 0.31 2.74 18.90
C LYS A 178 -1.10 2.74 18.32
N VAL A 179 -1.34 2.03 17.22
CA VAL A 179 -2.67 1.88 16.59
C VAL A 179 -3.65 1.22 17.55
N SER A 180 -3.23 0.20 18.30
CA SER A 180 -4.10 -0.49 19.25
C SER A 180 -4.55 0.37 20.44
N LYS A 181 -3.90 1.53 20.66
CA LYS A 181 -4.25 2.49 21.71
C LYS A 181 -5.23 3.57 21.22
N VAL A 182 -5.53 3.62 19.92
CA VAL A 182 -6.47 4.59 19.35
C VAL A 182 -7.90 4.21 19.75
N VAL A 183 -8.72 5.22 20.08
CA VAL A 183 -10.14 5.02 20.40
C VAL A 183 -10.85 4.42 19.19
N GLY A 184 -11.58 3.32 19.39
CA GLY A 184 -12.28 2.61 18.32
C GLY A 184 -11.50 1.48 17.66
N PHE A 185 -10.30 1.15 18.16
CA PHE A 185 -9.60 -0.07 17.74
C PHE A 185 -10.39 -1.32 18.18
N THR A 186 -10.66 -2.22 17.23
CA THR A 186 -11.42 -3.46 17.44
C THR A 186 -10.61 -4.72 17.09
N GLY A 187 -9.36 -4.56 16.67
CA GLY A 187 -8.50 -5.64 16.24
C GLY A 187 -7.79 -6.37 17.38
N SER A 188 -6.93 -7.30 16.99
CA SER A 188 -6.09 -8.09 17.90
C SER A 188 -4.62 -7.97 17.49
N LEU A 189 -3.72 -7.93 18.48
CA LEU A 189 -2.27 -7.98 18.26
C LEU A 189 -1.69 -9.37 18.51
N PHE A 190 -2.53 -10.40 18.47
CA PHE A 190 -2.08 -11.79 18.54
C PHE A 190 -1.84 -12.35 17.14
N PRO A 191 -0.72 -13.06 16.92
CA PRO A 191 -0.49 -13.76 15.67
C PRO A 191 -1.50 -14.91 15.50
N GLY A 192 -1.89 -15.16 14.26
CA GLY A 192 -2.72 -16.29 13.87
C GLY A 192 -1.88 -17.52 13.48
N LYS A 193 -2.53 -18.46 12.80
CA LYS A 193 -1.89 -19.67 12.25
C LYS A 193 -1.92 -19.64 10.72
N ARG A 194 -0.77 -19.87 10.08
CA ARG A 194 -0.70 -19.98 8.62
C ARG A 194 -1.17 -21.34 8.15
N GLU A 195 -2.12 -21.36 7.22
CA GLU A 195 -2.57 -22.60 6.58
C GLU A 195 -1.49 -23.18 5.66
N GLY A 196 -1.37 -24.51 5.64
CA GLY A 196 -0.39 -25.24 4.82
C GLY A 196 1.05 -25.26 5.38
N ARG A 197 1.29 -24.67 6.56
CA ARG A 197 2.56 -24.87 7.30
C ARG A 197 2.49 -26.19 8.08
N GLU A 198 3.59 -26.95 8.07
CA GLU A 198 3.68 -28.21 8.81
C GLU A 198 3.44 -27.98 10.32
N PRO A 199 2.67 -28.86 10.98
CA PRO A 199 2.47 -28.78 12.42
C PRO A 199 3.82 -28.92 13.12
N GLY A 200 4.06 -28.08 14.12
CA GLY A 200 5.31 -28.05 14.87
C GLY A 200 6.51 -27.46 14.14
N TYR A 201 6.33 -26.92 12.92
CA TYR A 201 7.44 -26.25 12.22
C TYR A 201 7.98 -25.04 12.99
N ASN A 202 7.17 -24.38 13.80
CA ASN A 202 7.61 -23.23 14.58
C ASN A 202 8.15 -23.63 15.96
N ASP A 203 8.15 -24.93 16.29
CA ASP A 203 8.60 -25.43 17.58
C ASP A 203 10.12 -25.35 17.68
N ASN A 204 10.63 -25.23 18.92
CA ASN A 204 12.05 -25.11 19.23
C ASN A 204 12.76 -23.91 18.59
N VAL A 205 12.01 -22.96 18.02
CA VAL A 205 12.55 -21.68 17.56
C VAL A 205 12.16 -20.59 18.56
N PRO A 206 13.13 -19.84 19.10
CA PRO A 206 12.84 -18.75 20.02
C PRO A 206 12.06 -17.64 19.29
N PHE A 207 11.18 -16.95 20.02
CA PHE A 207 10.51 -15.78 19.48
C PHE A 207 11.51 -14.65 19.22
N PRO A 208 11.28 -13.81 18.19
CA PRO A 208 12.10 -12.63 17.97
C PRO A 208 11.99 -11.66 19.17
N PRO A 209 13.04 -10.90 19.49
CA PRO A 209 13.05 -9.99 20.65
C PRO A 209 11.88 -9.00 20.68
N TRP A 210 11.47 -8.50 19.51
CA TRP A 210 10.32 -7.60 19.41
C TRP A 210 9.01 -8.30 19.80
N ALA A 211 8.81 -9.58 19.47
CA ALA A 211 7.59 -10.31 19.80
C ALA A 211 7.48 -10.56 21.31
N ALA A 212 8.58 -10.98 21.95
CA ALA A 212 8.62 -11.19 23.39
C ALA A 212 8.49 -9.87 24.17
N THR A 213 9.29 -8.86 23.81
CA THR A 213 9.39 -7.61 24.59
C THR A 213 8.20 -6.69 24.38
N THR A 214 7.73 -6.53 23.13
CA THR A 214 6.71 -5.50 22.82
C THR A 214 5.30 -6.04 22.83
N LEU A 215 5.09 -7.31 22.43
CA LEU A 215 3.78 -7.95 22.43
C LEU A 215 3.55 -8.84 23.65
N GLY A 216 4.59 -9.12 24.46
CA GLY A 216 4.49 -9.96 25.64
C GLY A 216 4.20 -11.43 25.31
N LEU A 217 4.53 -11.88 24.09
CA LEU A 217 4.30 -13.26 23.69
C LEU A 217 5.27 -14.17 24.43
N THR A 218 4.73 -15.12 25.20
CA THR A 218 5.47 -16.19 25.87
C THR A 218 5.25 -17.49 25.14
N GLN A 219 6.32 -18.28 24.95
CA GLN A 219 6.21 -19.59 24.33
C GLN A 219 5.55 -20.54 25.32
N VAL A 220 4.34 -20.99 25.01
CA VAL A 220 3.75 -22.15 25.69
C VAL A 220 4.53 -23.35 25.19
N VAL A 221 5.39 -23.90 26.04
CA VAL A 221 5.94 -25.24 25.83
C VAL A 221 4.74 -26.18 25.93
N ILE A 222 4.22 -26.63 24.79
CA ILE A 222 3.28 -27.74 24.78
C ILE A 222 4.15 -28.97 25.00
N GLU A 223 4.27 -29.38 26.27
CA GLU A 223 4.68 -30.73 26.59
C GLU A 223 3.68 -31.65 25.89
N HIS A 224 4.12 -32.32 24.83
CA HIS A 224 3.39 -33.45 24.30
C HIS A 224 3.46 -34.55 25.38
N GLU A 225 2.47 -34.58 26.28
CA GLU A 225 2.22 -35.73 27.14
C GLU A 225 1.77 -36.90 26.24
N GLU A 226 2.73 -37.57 25.62
CA GLU A 226 2.57 -38.99 25.29
C GLU A 226 2.63 -39.74 26.63
N GLY A 227 1.46 -40.11 27.14
CA GLY A 227 1.35 -40.77 28.43
C GLY A 227 2.17 -42.06 28.49
N ASN A 228 3.11 -42.13 29.43
CA ASN A 228 3.26 -43.28 30.32
C ASN A 228 4.17 -42.98 31.54
N ASP A 229 3.62 -43.22 32.73
CA ASP A 229 4.25 -43.61 34.01
C ASP A 229 5.47 -42.86 34.60
N ALA A 230 5.16 -42.11 35.67
CA ALA A 230 5.90 -41.88 36.92
C ALA A 230 7.45 -41.98 36.97
N GLU A 231 8.12 -40.85 37.26
CA GLU A 231 9.05 -40.72 38.39
C GLU A 231 9.39 -39.25 38.69
N ASP A 232 9.44 -38.93 39.98
CA ASP A 232 9.74 -37.61 40.56
C ASP A 232 11.26 -37.37 40.56
N THR A 233 11.72 -36.42 39.75
CA THR A 233 13.03 -35.78 39.94
C THR A 233 12.95 -34.30 39.60
N LYS A 234 12.99 -33.46 40.64
CA LYS A 234 13.35 -32.05 40.54
C LYS A 234 14.80 -31.95 40.05
N GLN A 235 15.02 -31.52 38.81
CA GLN A 235 16.34 -31.14 38.33
C GLN A 235 16.31 -29.70 37.79
N GLU A 236 17.31 -28.97 38.26
CA GLU A 236 17.65 -27.56 38.13
C GLU A 236 17.44 -26.90 36.76
N LEU A 237 16.97 -25.65 36.83
CA LEU A 237 16.91 -24.66 35.76
C LEU A 237 18.31 -24.44 35.17
N HIS A 238 18.46 -24.69 33.88
CA HIS A 238 19.65 -24.28 33.12
C HIS A 238 19.22 -23.37 31.95
N ASP A 239 19.75 -22.15 31.93
CA ASP A 239 19.53 -21.08 30.94
C ASP A 239 20.16 -21.39 29.56
N VAL A 240 19.84 -22.55 28.95
CA VAL A 240 20.56 -23.05 27.75
C VAL A 240 20.22 -22.29 26.45
N ASN A 241 19.11 -21.54 26.39
CA ASN A 241 18.64 -20.96 25.13
C ASN A 241 19.17 -19.55 24.81
N SER A 242 19.81 -18.86 25.76
CA SER A 242 20.53 -17.61 25.47
C SER A 242 21.89 -17.90 24.82
N ASP A 243 22.55 -18.96 25.29
CA ASP A 243 23.92 -19.31 24.90
C ASP A 243 23.98 -19.77 23.43
N LEU A 244 22.99 -20.50 22.93
CA LEU A 244 22.97 -20.94 21.53
C LEU A 244 22.81 -19.77 20.54
N LEU A 245 22.05 -18.73 20.91
CA LEU A 245 21.90 -17.52 20.09
C LEU A 245 23.16 -16.66 20.15
N GLU A 246 23.80 -16.54 21.32
CA GLU A 246 25.09 -15.83 21.45
C GLU A 246 26.22 -16.58 20.77
N GLU A 247 26.23 -17.91 20.76
CA GLU A 247 27.25 -18.73 20.12
C GLU A 247 27.11 -18.70 18.58
N VAL A 248 25.89 -18.77 18.05
CA VAL A 248 25.62 -18.59 16.61
C VAL A 248 25.97 -17.16 16.17
N MET A 249 25.68 -16.15 16.99
CA MET A 249 25.99 -14.75 16.69
C MET A 249 27.49 -14.43 16.81
N SER A 250 28.18 -15.03 17.79
CA SER A 250 29.62 -14.87 18.01
C SER A 250 30.45 -15.60 16.95
N SER A 251 29.98 -16.76 16.48
CA SER A 251 30.59 -17.51 15.38
C SER A 251 30.57 -16.75 14.05
N LEU A 252 29.64 -15.81 13.88
CA LEU A 252 29.51 -14.95 12.69
C LEU A 252 30.28 -13.62 12.81
N GLN A 253 30.86 -13.30 13.96
CA GLN A 253 31.65 -12.07 14.19
C GLN A 253 33.17 -12.30 14.14
N LEU A 254 33.62 -13.56 14.03
CA LEU A 254 35.04 -13.95 14.10
C LEU A 254 35.64 -14.40 12.75
N SER A 255 35.03 -14.04 11.61
CA SER A 255 35.58 -14.25 10.27
C SER A 255 35.68 -12.96 9.47
#